data_AF-A0A7C2VDI7-F1
#
_entry.id   AF-A0A7C2VDI7-F1
#
_cell.length_a   1.000
_cell.length_b   1.000
_cell.length_c   1.000
_cell.angle_alpha   90.00
_cell.angle_beta   90.00
_cell.angle_gamma   90.00
#
_symmetry.space_group_name_H-M   'P 1'
#
loop_
_entity.id
_entity.type
_entity.pdbx_description
1 polymer ?
#
loop_
_entity_poly.entity_id
_entity_poly.type
_entity_poly.pdbx_seq_one_letter_code
_entity_poly.pdbx_strand_id
1 'polypeptide(L)'
;SDDCLTKDAVETMYSHHVDFPDAGLIYSQFMCCHEDLAPRQIGFGAKIPAGKTNLDAHLVSAFRTFKMADYLKTSGYDEDILYAEDRDISYKMEEVTQLKFVDKCLYLYRELPSSQSHDTTKAFIGRLTREKAKINALIRRTLAKEQTNTLVSVIMPAYNAAEYITEAIESVLTQSYRNFELILIDDGSTDNTKDIIAGFKDERIEYFYQENSGLATTHNVGIKKSKGSFLIKLDSDDIMAPDFIARHLTEFEKYPETDLVYCDDHLIDEDGKSIRIIERPEYTNRKLLIRDLFRCGFPVVPFRTCIRRSVFDKIGFFDEQLDMAEDYDMMRRFVKKGLKIHHLRAALYLRRMTTDSLSRNFTARKAKSHFEVVERFADTFAPDELFPDVAWDRIAPERRQLHAKCLAAVTCLTIGQAYIKSNAPVYAQTAFEQACSKLRDCLEMAPGNRLVQQLLQKSEFVRHGYAETVQQAAC
;
A
#
# COMPACT_ATOMS: atom_id res chain seq x y z
N SER A 1 45.15 -9.68 -4.55
CA SER A 1 45.31 -8.30 -4.07
C SER A 1 46.77 -8.08 -3.77
N ASP A 2 47.33 -7.01 -4.33
CA ASP A 2 48.73 -6.57 -4.31
C ASP A 2 48.95 -5.36 -3.39
N ASP A 3 47.87 -4.73 -2.96
CA ASP A 3 47.86 -3.56 -2.08
C ASP A 3 48.07 -3.89 -0.60
N CYS A 4 48.47 -2.89 0.18
CA CYS A 4 48.78 -3.04 1.61
C CYS A 4 48.11 -1.95 2.46
N LEU A 5 47.77 -2.29 3.70
CA LEU A 5 47.32 -1.31 4.69
C LEU A 5 48.49 -0.82 5.55
N THR A 6 48.41 0.42 6.04
CA THR A 6 49.30 0.85 7.12
C THR A 6 48.95 0.11 8.41
N LYS A 7 49.91 0.01 9.33
CA LYS A 7 49.77 -0.75 10.59
C LYS A 7 48.55 -0.32 11.42
N ASP A 8 48.18 0.96 11.34
CA ASP A 8 47.13 1.62 12.10
C ASP A 8 45.85 1.87 11.28
N ALA A 9 45.76 1.34 10.06
CA ALA A 9 44.65 1.60 9.15
C ALA A 9 43.29 1.20 9.75
N VAL A 10 43.17 -0.05 10.22
CA VAL A 10 41.91 -0.57 10.75
C VAL A 10 41.49 0.16 12.02
N GLU A 11 42.44 0.37 12.94
CA GLU A 11 42.19 1.10 14.20
C GLU A 11 41.75 2.54 13.94
N THR A 12 42.41 3.24 13.00
CA THR A 12 42.05 4.61 12.62
C THR A 12 40.66 4.68 11.98
N MET A 13 40.32 3.75 11.09
CA MET A 13 38.99 3.74 10.45
C MET A 13 37.89 3.41 11.47
N TYR A 14 38.15 2.48 12.39
CA TYR A 14 37.22 2.14 13.45
C TYR A 14 36.99 3.30 14.42
N SER A 15 38.06 3.98 14.86
CA SER A 15 37.91 5.13 15.76
C SER A 15 37.07 6.25 15.12
N HIS A 16 37.18 6.47 13.82
CA HIS A 16 36.33 7.44 13.12
C HIS A 16 34.86 7.04 13.06
N HIS A 17 34.53 5.75 12.99
CA HIS A 17 33.13 5.31 13.11
C HIS A 17 32.58 5.51 14.53
N VAL A 18 33.44 5.49 15.56
CA VAL A 18 33.08 5.80 16.95
C VAL A 18 32.89 7.30 17.13
N ASP A 19 33.83 8.10 16.64
CA ASP A 19 33.82 9.58 16.77
C ASP A 19 32.71 10.24 15.93
N PHE A 20 32.30 9.59 14.83
CA PHE A 20 31.26 10.06 13.92
C PHE A 20 30.16 8.98 13.79
N PRO A 21 29.26 8.86 14.78
CA PRO A 21 28.25 7.80 14.79
C PRO A 21 27.25 7.90 13.61
N ASP A 22 27.01 9.09 13.07
CA ASP A 22 26.13 9.30 11.92
C ASP A 22 26.82 9.01 10.56
N ALA A 23 28.14 8.78 10.56
CA ALA A 23 28.89 8.43 9.36
C ALA A 23 28.92 6.91 9.16
N GLY A 24 28.04 6.45 8.27
CA GLY A 24 27.96 5.04 7.89
C GLY A 24 29.01 4.62 6.88
N LEU A 25 29.71 5.56 6.21
CA LEU A 25 30.87 5.27 5.37
C LEU A 25 32.06 6.17 5.74
N ILE A 26 33.19 5.56 6.05
CA ILE A 26 34.48 6.23 6.28
C ILE A 26 35.42 5.85 5.12
N TYR A 27 36.15 6.81 4.57
CA TYR A 27 37.16 6.59 3.55
C TYR A 27 38.39 7.44 3.81
N SER A 28 39.55 7.02 3.30
CA SER A 28 40.83 7.65 3.62
C SER A 28 41.63 8.07 2.39
N GLN A 29 42.71 8.80 2.60
CA GLN A 29 43.71 9.00 1.55
C GLN A 29 44.49 7.71 1.29
N PHE A 30 45.10 7.59 0.11
CA PHE A 30 46.02 6.50 -0.21
C PHE A 30 47.33 7.00 -0.82
N MET A 31 48.36 6.17 -0.73
CA MET A 31 49.67 6.39 -1.35
C MET A 31 49.83 5.41 -2.51
N CYS A 32 50.09 5.92 -3.72
CA CYS A 32 50.62 5.09 -4.80
C CYS A 32 52.08 4.76 -4.48
N CYS A 33 52.43 3.49 -4.59
CA CYS A 33 53.76 2.98 -4.30
C CYS A 33 54.31 2.20 -5.49
N HIS A 34 55.65 2.13 -5.55
CA HIS A 34 56.35 1.18 -6.40
C HIS A 34 56.13 -0.27 -5.94
N GLU A 35 56.62 -1.23 -6.73
CA GLU A 35 56.50 -2.66 -6.43
C GLU A 35 57.09 -3.04 -5.06
N ASP A 36 58.10 -2.33 -4.57
CA ASP A 36 58.73 -2.51 -3.26
C ASP A 36 58.03 -1.75 -2.12
N LEU A 37 56.84 -1.18 -2.38
CA LEU A 37 56.09 -0.28 -1.51
C LEU A 37 56.74 1.08 -1.23
N ALA A 38 57.83 1.44 -1.92
CA ALA A 38 58.38 2.79 -1.82
C ALA A 38 57.34 3.83 -2.27
N PRO A 39 57.08 4.88 -1.47
CA PRO A 39 56.05 5.86 -1.77
C PRO A 39 56.41 6.65 -3.03
N ARG A 40 55.42 6.85 -3.89
CA ARG A 40 55.58 7.59 -5.15
C ARG A 40 54.78 8.88 -5.16
N GLN A 41 53.47 8.79 -4.94
CA GLN A 41 52.58 9.96 -4.96
C GLN A 41 51.31 9.72 -4.14
N ILE A 42 50.73 10.80 -3.66
CA ILE A 42 49.43 10.77 -3.00
C ILE A 42 48.33 10.54 -4.05
N GLY A 43 47.36 9.70 -3.72
CA GLY A 43 46.21 9.39 -4.55
C GLY A 43 45.18 10.52 -4.65
N PHE A 44 44.10 10.26 -5.38
CA PHE A 44 43.03 11.25 -5.60
C PHE A 44 42.03 11.37 -4.44
N GLY A 45 42.13 10.51 -3.41
CA GLY A 45 41.14 10.46 -2.33
C GLY A 45 41.12 11.75 -1.53
N ALA A 46 39.98 12.41 -1.36
CA ALA A 46 39.93 13.69 -0.66
C ALA A 46 38.58 13.97 -0.01
N LYS A 47 38.56 14.96 0.88
CA LYS A 47 37.32 15.44 1.49
C LYS A 47 36.39 16.01 0.41
N ILE A 48 35.16 15.53 0.36
CA ILE A 48 34.12 16.12 -0.49
C ILE A 48 33.85 17.56 -0.02
N PRO A 49 33.93 18.56 -0.91
CA PRO A 49 33.66 19.96 -0.54
C PRO A 49 32.26 20.15 0.02
N ALA A 50 32.10 21.11 0.95
CA ALA A 50 30.80 21.44 1.50
C ALA A 50 29.81 21.84 0.39
N GLY A 51 28.60 21.28 0.44
CA GLY A 51 27.55 21.53 -0.56
C GLY A 51 27.76 20.80 -1.90
N LYS A 52 28.76 19.93 -2.02
CA LYS A 52 28.95 19.00 -3.15
C LYS A 52 28.65 17.58 -2.74
N THR A 53 28.38 16.74 -3.73
CA THR A 53 28.18 15.29 -3.53
C THR A 53 29.33 14.51 -4.16
N ASN A 54 29.54 13.27 -3.75
CA ASN A 54 30.52 12.38 -4.36
C ASN A 54 30.20 12.10 -5.84
N LEU A 55 28.93 12.25 -6.23
CA LEU A 55 28.49 12.21 -7.63
C LEU A 55 29.14 13.29 -8.50
N ASP A 56 29.49 14.43 -7.90
CA ASP A 56 30.15 15.56 -8.57
C ASP A 56 31.67 15.52 -8.40
N ALA A 57 32.13 15.16 -7.20
CA ALA A 57 33.52 15.31 -6.80
C ALA A 57 34.38 14.08 -7.12
N HIS A 58 33.81 12.87 -7.06
CA HIS A 58 34.50 11.60 -7.29
C HIS A 58 35.75 11.39 -6.42
N LEU A 59 35.66 11.71 -5.12
CA LEU A 59 36.80 11.76 -4.20
C LEU A 59 36.86 10.59 -3.20
N VAL A 60 35.88 9.68 -3.21
CA VAL A 60 35.92 8.46 -2.40
C VAL A 60 36.96 7.49 -2.99
N SER A 61 37.92 7.08 -2.15
CA SER A 61 39.05 6.25 -2.55
C SER A 61 38.79 4.75 -2.41
N ALA A 62 39.80 3.94 -2.76
CA ALA A 62 39.73 2.48 -2.68
C ALA A 62 39.55 1.96 -1.25
N PHE A 63 40.20 2.57 -0.25
CA PHE A 63 40.10 2.12 1.13
C PHE A 63 39.01 2.83 1.90
N ARG A 64 37.95 2.06 2.16
CA ARG A 64 36.72 2.49 2.80
C ARG A 64 36.17 1.40 3.69
N THR A 65 35.54 1.81 4.78
CA THR A 65 34.78 0.94 5.68
C THR A 65 33.37 1.50 5.80
N PHE A 66 32.39 0.63 5.97
CA PHE A 66 31.02 1.06 6.17
C PHE A 66 30.30 0.20 7.20
N LYS A 67 29.33 0.80 7.89
CA LYS A 67 28.48 0.10 8.85
C LYS A 67 27.55 -0.83 8.08
N MET A 68 27.48 -2.09 8.51
CA MET A 68 26.61 -3.08 7.88
C MET A 68 25.14 -2.63 7.88
N ALA A 69 24.68 -1.98 8.96
CA ALA A 69 23.32 -1.47 9.07
C ALA A 69 22.97 -0.43 7.99
N ASP A 70 23.91 0.41 7.57
CA ASP A 70 23.70 1.38 6.50
C ASP A 70 23.83 0.75 5.11
N TYR A 71 24.77 -0.19 4.95
CA TYR A 71 24.89 -0.97 3.71
C TYR A 71 23.60 -1.71 3.36
N LEU A 72 22.94 -2.30 4.36
CA LEU A 72 21.66 -3.01 4.19
C LEU A 72 20.48 -2.11 3.79
N LYS A 73 20.62 -0.78 3.88
CA LYS A 73 19.63 0.18 3.36
C LYS A 73 19.79 0.39 1.85
N THR A 74 20.91 -0.06 1.27
CA THR A 74 21.18 0.02 -0.16
C THR A 74 20.81 -1.30 -0.85
N SER A 75 20.77 -1.29 -2.18
CA SER A 75 20.62 -2.52 -2.96
C SER A 75 21.90 -3.36 -3.05
N GLY A 76 22.98 -2.97 -2.34
CA GLY A 76 24.29 -3.61 -2.43
C GLY A 76 25.00 -3.38 -3.77
N TYR A 77 26.01 -4.21 -4.04
CA TYR A 77 26.73 -4.21 -5.33
C TYR A 77 25.83 -4.65 -6.48
N ASP A 78 25.89 -3.90 -7.57
CA ASP A 78 25.15 -4.17 -8.80
C ASP A 78 26.05 -4.99 -9.75
N GLU A 79 25.64 -6.22 -10.05
CA GLU A 79 26.39 -7.14 -10.93
C GLU A 79 26.53 -6.62 -12.36
N ASP A 80 25.69 -5.66 -12.78
CA ASP A 80 25.77 -5.04 -14.10
C ASP A 80 26.76 -3.86 -14.15
N ILE A 81 27.35 -3.46 -13.02
CA ILE A 81 28.31 -2.34 -12.94
C ILE A 81 29.74 -2.88 -12.87
N LEU A 82 30.26 -3.33 -14.01
CA LEU A 82 31.60 -3.88 -14.09
C LEU A 82 32.71 -2.79 -14.06
N TYR A 83 33.72 -2.95 -13.20
CA TYR A 83 34.88 -2.06 -13.04
C TYR A 83 34.59 -0.64 -12.54
N ALA A 84 33.38 -0.42 -12.00
CA ALA A 84 32.95 0.82 -11.36
C ALA A 84 32.06 0.52 -10.14
N GLU A 85 32.12 -0.71 -9.63
CA GLU A 85 31.34 -1.24 -8.51
C GLU A 85 31.52 -0.36 -7.27
N ASP A 86 32.75 0.11 -7.07
CA ASP A 86 33.17 0.98 -5.97
C ASP A 86 32.49 2.34 -5.99
N ARG A 87 32.33 2.93 -7.18
CA ARG A 87 31.64 4.20 -7.36
C ARG A 87 30.15 4.06 -7.14
N ASP A 88 29.53 3.05 -7.75
CA ASP A 88 28.09 2.82 -7.58
C ASP A 88 27.72 2.62 -6.10
N ILE A 89 28.45 1.77 -5.37
CA ILE A 89 28.19 1.58 -3.95
C ILE A 89 28.44 2.87 -3.15
N SER A 90 29.43 3.68 -3.51
CA SER A 90 29.67 4.97 -2.83
C SER A 90 28.52 5.96 -3.02
N TYR A 91 27.87 5.98 -4.19
CA TYR A 91 26.69 6.82 -4.42
C TYR A 91 25.49 6.34 -3.63
N LYS A 92 25.24 5.03 -3.62
CA LYS A 92 24.16 4.40 -2.83
C LYS A 92 24.34 4.66 -1.33
N MET A 93 25.57 4.57 -0.83
CA MET A 93 25.87 4.87 0.57
C MET A 93 25.65 6.35 0.89
N GLU A 94 26.08 7.27 0.01
CA GLU A 94 25.83 8.71 0.19
C GLU A 94 24.33 9.06 0.19
N GLU A 95 23.48 8.24 -0.43
CA GLU A 95 22.01 8.41 -0.42
C GLU A 95 21.38 8.04 0.94
N VAL A 96 22.04 7.21 1.76
CA VAL A 96 21.45 6.65 3.00
C VAL A 96 22.21 6.98 4.29
N THR A 97 23.42 7.56 4.19
CA THR A 97 24.25 7.88 5.35
C THR A 97 25.26 9.00 5.06
N GLN A 98 25.89 9.54 6.11
CA GLN A 98 26.96 10.51 5.95
C GLN A 98 28.29 9.83 5.59
N LEU A 99 29.07 10.52 4.75
CA LEU A 99 30.43 10.13 4.38
C LEU A 99 31.44 10.95 5.17
N LYS A 100 32.49 10.29 5.69
CA LYS A 100 33.58 10.96 6.38
C LYS A 100 34.93 10.63 5.75
N PHE A 101 35.70 11.67 5.49
CA PHE A 101 37.08 11.55 5.02
C PHE A 101 38.07 11.56 6.18
N VAL A 102 39.05 10.66 6.11
CA VAL A 102 40.25 10.61 6.96
C VAL A 102 41.44 11.10 6.15
N ASP A 103 41.98 12.26 6.54
CA ASP A 103 43.14 12.88 5.88
C ASP A 103 44.45 12.20 6.31
N LYS A 104 44.57 10.91 6.01
CA LYS A 104 45.72 10.08 6.31
C LYS A 104 45.85 8.97 5.27
N CYS A 105 47.06 8.75 4.79
CA CYS A 105 47.35 7.65 3.87
C CYS A 105 47.31 6.32 4.63
N LEU A 106 46.16 5.63 4.61
CA LEU A 106 45.97 4.35 5.31
C LEU A 106 46.06 3.14 4.36
N TYR A 107 46.12 3.41 3.06
CA TYR A 107 46.18 2.41 2.00
C TYR A 107 47.37 2.68 1.09
N LEU A 108 48.10 1.62 0.75
CA LEU A 108 49.24 1.62 -0.15
C LEU A 108 48.82 0.89 -1.42
N TYR A 109 48.56 1.65 -2.48
CA TYR A 109 48.23 1.16 -3.80
C TYR A 109 49.51 0.78 -4.53
N ARG A 110 49.74 -0.50 -4.79
CA ARG A 110 50.98 -1.01 -5.40
C ARG A 110 50.84 -0.99 -6.92
N GLU A 111 51.70 -0.24 -7.60
CA GLU A 111 51.72 -0.24 -9.06
C GLU A 111 52.58 -1.39 -9.59
N LEU A 112 51.96 -2.32 -10.32
CA LEU A 112 52.64 -3.41 -11.00
C LEU A 112 52.50 -3.25 -12.53
N PRO A 113 53.51 -3.66 -13.32
CA PRO A 113 53.38 -3.68 -14.78
C PRO A 113 52.16 -4.48 -15.27
N SER A 114 51.82 -5.56 -14.55
CA SER A 114 50.70 -6.46 -14.81
C SER A 114 49.37 -6.02 -14.16
N SER A 115 49.30 -4.84 -13.52
CA SER A 115 48.07 -4.36 -12.90
C SER A 115 46.96 -4.27 -13.95
N GLN A 116 45.78 -4.80 -13.58
CA GLN A 116 44.61 -4.78 -14.47
C GLN A 116 44.18 -3.35 -14.86
N SER A 117 44.60 -2.33 -14.11
CA SER A 117 44.39 -0.92 -14.45
C SER A 117 44.99 -0.50 -15.79
N HIS A 118 45.95 -1.26 -16.33
CA HIS A 118 46.56 -1.02 -17.64
C HIS A 118 45.79 -1.67 -18.82
N ASP A 119 44.76 -2.46 -18.55
CA ASP A 119 43.93 -3.09 -19.58
C ASP A 119 43.00 -2.05 -20.25
N THR A 120 43.20 -1.83 -21.55
CA THR A 120 42.46 -0.84 -22.34
C THR A 120 40.98 -1.19 -22.53
N THR A 121 40.65 -2.49 -22.58
CA THR A 121 39.27 -2.99 -22.69
C THR A 121 38.55 -2.76 -21.37
N LYS A 122 39.19 -3.11 -20.24
CA LYS A 122 38.69 -2.81 -18.89
C LYS A 122 38.47 -1.31 -18.72
N ALA A 123 39.42 -0.48 -19.15
CA ALA A 123 39.31 0.97 -19.06
C ALA A 123 38.13 1.53 -19.88
N PHE A 124 37.85 0.94 -21.07
CA PHE A 124 36.69 1.31 -21.88
C PHE A 124 35.37 0.91 -21.22
N ILE A 125 35.23 -0.34 -20.78
CA ILE A 125 34.03 -0.84 -20.09
C ILE A 125 33.79 -0.02 -18.81
N GLY A 126 34.84 0.20 -18.01
CA GLY A 126 34.79 1.02 -16.81
C GLY A 126 34.36 2.45 -17.07
N ARG A 127 34.65 3.06 -18.24
CA ARG A 127 34.08 4.39 -18.59
C ARG A 127 32.57 4.33 -18.78
N LEU A 128 32.06 3.32 -19.50
CA LEU A 128 30.62 3.18 -19.74
C LEU A 128 29.84 2.88 -18.45
N THR A 129 30.33 1.95 -17.63
CA THR A 129 29.68 1.56 -16.38
C THR A 129 29.76 2.66 -15.32
N ARG A 130 30.80 3.51 -15.34
CA ARG A 130 30.84 4.74 -14.54
C ARG A 130 29.69 5.69 -14.86
N GLU A 131 29.41 5.92 -16.13
CA GLU A 131 28.28 6.76 -16.55
C GLU A 131 26.94 6.10 -16.18
N LYS A 132 26.81 4.78 -16.37
CA LYS A 132 25.63 4.02 -15.93
C LYS A 132 25.39 4.18 -14.42
N ALA A 133 26.41 3.99 -13.58
CA ALA A 133 26.33 4.17 -12.13
C ALA A 133 25.89 5.59 -11.76
N LYS A 134 26.42 6.59 -12.46
CA LYS A 134 26.06 8.00 -12.26
C LYS A 134 24.61 8.29 -12.64
N ILE A 135 24.16 7.79 -13.79
CA ILE A 135 22.77 7.91 -14.25
C ILE A 135 21.83 7.20 -13.26
N ASN A 136 22.16 6.00 -12.82
CA ASN A 136 21.37 5.27 -11.83
C ASN A 136 21.23 6.05 -10.52
N ALA A 137 22.32 6.65 -10.03
CA ALA A 137 22.28 7.51 -8.84
C ALA A 137 21.44 8.78 -9.06
N LEU A 138 21.54 9.43 -10.23
CA LEU A 138 20.70 10.57 -10.58
C LEU A 138 19.22 10.20 -10.62
N ILE A 139 18.88 9.05 -11.20
CA ILE A 139 17.51 8.54 -11.23
C ILE A 139 17.01 8.31 -9.80
N ARG A 140 17.75 7.57 -8.96
CA ARG A 140 17.36 7.32 -7.56
C ARG A 140 17.16 8.61 -6.78
N ARG A 141 18.08 9.57 -6.90
CA ARG A 141 17.97 10.88 -6.23
C ARG A 141 16.81 11.73 -6.76
N THR A 142 16.52 11.65 -8.05
CA THR A 142 15.38 12.35 -8.66
C THR A 142 14.07 11.75 -8.18
N LEU A 143 13.95 10.42 -8.19
CA LEU A 143 12.78 9.71 -7.67
C LEU A 143 12.57 9.99 -6.18
N ALA A 144 13.62 9.96 -5.35
CA ALA A 144 13.52 10.32 -3.93
C ALA A 144 13.10 11.80 -3.73
N LYS A 145 13.54 12.69 -4.61
CA LYS A 145 13.11 14.09 -4.60
C LYS A 145 11.65 14.26 -5.03
N GLU A 146 11.20 13.54 -6.05
CA GLU A 146 9.79 13.48 -6.45
C GLU A 146 8.93 12.85 -5.35
N GLN A 147 9.44 11.83 -4.67
CA GLN A 147 8.83 11.22 -3.51
C GLN A 147 8.56 12.29 -2.46
N THR A 148 9.56 13.06 -2.02
CA THR A 148 9.38 14.14 -1.02
C THR A 148 8.51 15.32 -1.48
N ASN A 149 8.23 15.46 -2.78
CA ASN A 149 7.45 16.56 -3.34
C ASN A 149 6.06 16.16 -3.87
N THR A 150 5.69 14.88 -3.74
CA THR A 150 4.37 14.38 -4.15
C THR A 150 3.32 14.72 -3.10
N LEU A 151 2.38 15.63 -3.41
CA LEU A 151 1.32 15.94 -2.46
C LEU A 151 0.40 14.72 -2.26
N VAL A 152 0.17 14.33 -1.01
CA VAL A 152 -0.81 13.31 -0.62
C VAL A 152 -1.97 13.98 0.11
N SER A 153 -3.20 13.67 -0.26
CA SER A 153 -4.38 14.16 0.48
C SER A 153 -4.92 13.07 1.38
N VAL A 154 -4.94 13.31 2.68
CA VAL A 154 -5.65 12.48 3.64
C VAL A 154 -7.04 13.08 3.83
N ILE A 155 -8.08 12.32 3.51
CA ILE A 155 -9.48 12.72 3.62
C ILE A 155 -10.08 12.05 4.85
N MET A 156 -10.57 12.84 5.78
CA MET A 156 -11.18 12.36 7.02
C MET A 156 -12.63 12.85 7.11
N PRO A 157 -13.61 12.00 6.78
CA PRO A 157 -15.01 12.28 7.11
C PRO A 157 -15.19 12.22 8.62
N ALA A 158 -15.94 13.17 9.18
CA ALA A 158 -16.26 13.23 10.60
C ALA A 158 -17.75 13.48 10.80
N TYR A 159 -18.37 12.71 11.69
CA TYR A 159 -19.74 12.94 12.15
C TYR A 159 -19.86 12.47 13.59
N ASN A 160 -20.07 13.41 14.52
CA ASN A 160 -20.08 13.15 15.96
C ASN A 160 -18.86 12.35 16.43
N ALA A 161 -17.67 12.85 16.09
CA ALA A 161 -16.38 12.18 16.27
C ALA A 161 -15.58 12.75 17.46
N ALA A 162 -16.19 13.53 18.35
CA ALA A 162 -15.47 14.28 19.38
C ALA A 162 -14.59 13.40 20.28
N GLU A 163 -14.95 12.13 20.46
CA GLU A 163 -14.22 11.20 21.32
C GLU A 163 -12.83 10.83 20.78
N TYR A 164 -12.71 10.56 19.46
CA TYR A 164 -11.51 9.95 18.88
C TYR A 164 -10.79 10.83 17.86
N ILE A 165 -11.42 11.91 17.39
CA ILE A 165 -10.89 12.70 16.28
C ILE A 165 -9.53 13.35 16.59
N THR A 166 -9.24 13.64 17.86
CA THR A 166 -7.93 14.14 18.30
C THR A 166 -6.81 13.16 17.93
N GLU A 167 -6.95 11.88 18.33
CA GLU A 167 -5.96 10.84 18.02
C GLU A 167 -5.84 10.59 16.52
N ALA A 168 -6.97 10.61 15.80
CA ALA A 168 -7.00 10.43 14.36
C ALA A 168 -6.20 11.54 13.66
N ILE A 169 -6.45 12.82 14.00
CA ILE A 169 -5.71 13.97 13.44
C ILE A 169 -4.22 13.89 13.79
N GLU A 170 -3.88 13.64 15.06
CA GLU A 170 -2.49 13.53 15.50
C GLU A 170 -1.71 12.43 14.75
N SER A 171 -2.36 11.30 14.46
CA SER A 171 -1.75 10.22 13.67
C SER A 171 -1.38 10.63 12.24
N VAL A 172 -2.12 11.58 11.66
CA VAL A 172 -1.82 12.19 10.36
C VAL A 172 -0.67 13.20 10.51
N LEU A 173 -0.75 14.10 11.49
CA LEU A 173 0.22 15.19 11.66
C LEU A 173 1.63 14.68 11.96
N THR A 174 1.73 13.53 12.60
CA THR A 174 2.98 12.88 13.01
C THR A 174 3.59 11.96 11.96
N GLN A 175 2.99 11.83 10.77
CA GLN A 175 3.53 11.02 9.68
C GLN A 175 4.98 11.39 9.33
N SER A 176 5.80 10.37 9.06
CA SER A 176 7.21 10.53 8.66
C SER A 176 7.34 11.22 7.31
N TYR A 177 6.36 11.01 6.43
CA TYR A 177 6.20 11.75 5.18
C TYR A 177 5.51 13.09 5.44
N ARG A 178 6.09 14.21 4.96
CA ARG A 178 5.68 15.56 5.39
C ARG A 178 4.82 16.33 4.39
N ASN A 179 4.86 15.98 3.11
CA ASN A 179 4.18 16.73 2.06
C ASN A 179 2.75 16.22 1.82
N PHE A 180 1.89 16.46 2.79
CA PHE A 180 0.48 16.09 2.73
C PHE A 180 -0.42 17.26 3.09
N GLU A 181 -1.69 17.15 2.71
CA GLU A 181 -2.80 17.94 3.24
C GLU A 181 -3.79 17.00 3.96
N LEU A 182 -4.40 17.48 5.03
CA LEU A 182 -5.46 16.78 5.77
C LEU A 182 -6.77 17.52 5.54
N ILE A 183 -7.71 16.87 4.88
CA ILE A 183 -9.02 17.41 4.52
C ILE A 183 -10.06 16.79 5.44
N LEU A 184 -10.55 17.59 6.38
CA LEU A 184 -11.60 17.22 7.33
C LEU A 184 -12.95 17.64 6.77
N ILE A 185 -13.85 16.68 6.55
CA ILE A 185 -15.23 16.96 6.13
C ILE A 185 -16.16 16.61 7.30
N ASP A 186 -16.64 17.63 7.99
CA ASP A 186 -17.63 17.50 9.06
C ASP A 186 -19.04 17.45 8.46
N ASP A 187 -19.65 16.26 8.51
CA ASP A 187 -20.94 15.91 7.91
C ASP A 187 -22.12 16.19 8.85
N GLY A 188 -22.11 17.39 9.45
CA GLY A 188 -23.20 17.87 10.28
C GLY A 188 -23.13 17.42 11.73
N SER A 189 -21.93 17.38 12.33
CA SER A 189 -21.76 17.02 13.74
C SER A 189 -22.54 17.95 14.67
N THR A 190 -23.08 17.37 15.74
CA THR A 190 -23.87 18.05 16.78
C THR A 190 -23.16 18.07 18.14
N ASP A 191 -22.06 17.35 18.26
CA ASP A 191 -21.17 17.34 19.42
C ASP A 191 -20.01 18.35 19.27
N ASN A 192 -19.00 18.22 20.12
CA ASN A 192 -17.85 19.14 20.13
C ASN A 192 -16.81 18.86 19.03
N THR A 193 -17.11 18.04 18.01
CA THR A 193 -16.17 17.68 16.92
C THR A 193 -15.55 18.92 16.28
N LYS A 194 -16.40 19.90 15.92
CA LYS A 194 -15.95 21.15 15.29
C LYS A 194 -14.98 21.95 16.16
N ASP A 195 -15.27 22.06 17.45
CA ASP A 195 -14.45 22.84 18.38
C ASP A 195 -13.09 22.19 18.62
N ILE A 196 -13.05 20.85 18.67
CA ILE A 196 -11.82 20.08 18.77
C ILE A 196 -10.96 20.29 17.52
N ILE A 197 -11.54 20.15 16.32
CA ILE A 197 -10.82 20.40 15.06
C ILE A 197 -10.27 21.82 15.02
N ALA A 198 -11.07 22.82 15.43
CA ALA A 198 -10.65 24.22 15.44
C ALA A 198 -9.47 24.51 16.39
N GLY A 199 -9.21 23.62 17.36
CA GLY A 199 -8.06 23.68 18.26
C GLY A 199 -6.72 23.41 17.57
N PHE A 200 -6.71 22.65 16.47
CA PHE A 200 -5.48 22.36 15.72
C PHE A 200 -5.06 23.56 14.86
N LYS A 201 -3.82 24.03 15.06
CA LYS A 201 -3.20 25.14 14.31
C LYS A 201 -2.08 24.63 13.41
N ASP A 202 -2.44 23.81 12.42
CA ASP A 202 -1.52 23.30 11.41
C ASP A 202 -2.01 23.73 10.03
N GLU A 203 -1.14 24.34 9.23
CA GLU A 203 -1.49 24.90 7.91
C GLU A 203 -1.86 23.83 6.88
N ARG A 204 -1.52 22.56 7.15
CA ARG A 204 -1.87 21.41 6.30
C ARG A 204 -3.31 20.96 6.49
N ILE A 205 -4.01 21.47 7.51
CA ILE A 205 -5.40 21.10 7.80
C ILE A 205 -6.37 22.03 7.07
N GLU A 206 -7.23 21.44 6.26
CA GLU A 206 -8.38 22.11 5.65
C GLU A 206 -9.68 21.52 6.22
N TYR A 207 -10.46 22.35 6.91
CA TYR A 207 -11.76 21.97 7.47
C TYR A 207 -12.91 22.47 6.60
N PHE A 208 -13.87 21.58 6.31
CA PHE A 208 -15.10 21.88 5.60
C PHE A 208 -16.29 21.33 6.38
N TYR A 209 -17.32 22.16 6.51
CA TYR A 209 -18.61 21.76 7.10
C TYR A 209 -19.66 21.59 6.01
N GLN A 210 -20.52 20.59 6.16
CA GLN A 210 -21.75 20.44 5.39
C GLN A 210 -22.89 19.95 6.30
N GLU A 211 -24.13 20.15 5.87
CA GLU A 211 -25.27 19.45 6.50
C GLU A 211 -25.18 17.96 6.20
N ASN A 212 -25.64 17.11 7.14
CA ASN A 212 -25.52 15.66 7.01
C ASN A 212 -26.11 15.16 5.69
N SER A 213 -25.24 14.68 4.82
CA SER A 213 -25.56 14.29 3.43
C SER A 213 -25.16 12.85 3.11
N GLY A 214 -24.71 12.10 4.12
CA GLY A 214 -24.33 10.70 4.01
C GLY A 214 -22.90 10.48 3.53
N LEU A 215 -22.37 9.30 3.85
CA LEU A 215 -20.95 8.97 3.73
C LEU A 215 -20.40 9.09 2.29
N ALA A 216 -21.16 8.62 1.29
CA ALA A 216 -20.76 8.70 -0.12
C ALA A 216 -20.59 10.16 -0.59
N THR A 217 -21.53 11.03 -0.23
CA THR A 217 -21.47 12.47 -0.53
C THR A 217 -20.27 13.12 0.15
N THR A 218 -20.07 12.82 1.43
CA THR A 218 -18.95 13.31 2.25
C THR A 218 -17.60 12.90 1.64
N HIS A 219 -17.45 11.64 1.23
CA HIS A 219 -16.26 11.19 0.51
C HIS A 219 -16.06 11.94 -0.81
N ASN A 220 -17.12 12.11 -1.60
CA ASN A 220 -17.06 12.84 -2.87
C ASN A 220 -16.61 14.28 -2.69
N VAL A 221 -17.08 14.97 -1.65
CA VAL A 221 -16.64 16.32 -1.31
C VAL A 221 -15.14 16.33 -1.00
N GLY A 222 -14.66 15.41 -0.15
CA GLY A 222 -13.23 15.28 0.15
C GLY A 222 -12.36 15.01 -1.08
N ILE A 223 -12.79 14.11 -1.97
CA ILE A 223 -12.08 13.84 -3.23
C ILE A 223 -12.08 15.07 -4.15
N LYS A 224 -13.19 15.80 -4.24
CA LYS A 224 -13.26 17.01 -5.08
C LYS A 224 -12.38 18.14 -4.53
N LYS A 225 -12.23 18.24 -3.21
CA LYS A 225 -11.40 19.26 -2.53
C LYS A 225 -9.91 18.94 -2.52
N SER A 226 -9.53 17.66 -2.64
CA SER A 226 -8.12 17.26 -2.65
C SER A 226 -7.35 17.74 -3.86
N LYS A 227 -6.07 18.06 -3.63
CA LYS A 227 -5.08 18.51 -4.60
C LYS A 227 -3.96 17.48 -4.78
N GLY A 228 -3.84 16.52 -3.87
CA GLY A 228 -2.82 15.49 -3.88
C GLY A 228 -2.95 14.51 -5.04
N SER A 229 -1.80 14.03 -5.52
CA SER A 229 -1.70 12.98 -6.55
C SER A 229 -2.18 11.62 -6.04
N PHE A 230 -2.12 11.42 -4.73
CA PHE A 230 -2.60 10.24 -4.03
C PHE A 230 -3.60 10.64 -2.97
N LEU A 231 -4.63 9.82 -2.81
CA LEU A 231 -5.68 10.00 -1.83
C LEU A 231 -5.61 8.84 -0.83
N ILE A 232 -5.72 9.18 0.44
CA ILE A 232 -5.88 8.25 1.55
C ILE A 232 -7.16 8.69 2.27
N LYS A 233 -7.98 7.73 2.69
CA LYS A 233 -9.04 8.03 3.65
C LYS A 233 -8.61 7.53 5.02
N LEU A 234 -8.96 8.28 6.04
CA LEU A 234 -8.86 7.85 7.42
C LEU A 234 -10.21 8.11 8.08
N ASP A 235 -10.84 7.08 8.65
CA ASP A 235 -12.04 7.29 9.47
C ASP A 235 -11.68 8.08 10.73
N SER A 236 -12.57 8.96 11.20
CA SER A 236 -12.31 9.87 12.32
C SER A 236 -12.14 9.18 13.68
N ASP A 237 -12.38 7.88 13.76
CA ASP A 237 -12.18 7.02 14.93
C ASP A 237 -10.98 6.06 14.78
N ASP A 238 -10.32 6.03 13.62
CA ASP A 238 -9.19 5.17 13.30
C ASP A 238 -7.85 5.92 13.36
N ILE A 239 -6.73 5.17 13.33
CA ILE A 239 -5.36 5.68 13.44
C ILE A 239 -4.50 5.19 12.27
N MET A 240 -3.61 6.04 11.75
CA MET A 240 -2.55 5.62 10.83
C MET A 240 -1.22 5.40 11.56
N ALA A 241 -0.51 4.32 11.23
CA ALA A 241 0.86 4.11 11.68
C ALA A 241 1.79 5.26 11.21
N PRO A 242 2.83 5.66 11.97
CA PRO A 242 3.65 6.85 11.65
C PRO A 242 4.35 6.82 10.29
N ASP A 243 4.54 5.66 9.69
CA ASP A 243 5.18 5.45 8.39
C ASP A 243 4.20 5.07 7.28
N PHE A 244 2.88 5.18 7.52
CA PHE A 244 1.82 4.77 6.60
C PHE A 244 2.02 5.38 5.20
N ILE A 245 2.12 6.70 5.11
CA ILE A 245 2.20 7.39 3.81
C ILE A 245 3.49 7.02 3.07
N ALA A 246 4.64 7.09 3.76
CA ALA A 246 5.94 6.81 3.16
C ALA A 246 6.02 5.39 2.58
N ARG A 247 5.49 4.40 3.31
CA ARG A 247 5.49 3.00 2.86
C ARG A 247 4.57 2.76 1.68
N HIS A 248 3.41 3.40 1.64
CA HIS A 248 2.51 3.30 0.48
C HIS A 248 3.15 3.92 -0.77
N LEU A 249 3.77 5.10 -0.65
CA LEU A 249 4.47 5.73 -1.78
C LEU A 249 5.64 4.87 -2.29
N THR A 250 6.39 4.24 -1.38
CA THR A 250 7.46 3.29 -1.73
C THR A 250 6.94 2.13 -2.59
N GLU A 251 5.74 1.60 -2.34
CA GLU A 251 5.17 0.53 -3.17
C GLU A 251 4.75 1.04 -4.56
N PHE A 252 4.26 2.28 -4.66
CA PHE A 252 3.99 2.89 -5.98
C PHE A 252 5.26 3.14 -6.80
N GLU A 253 6.42 3.31 -6.17
CA GLU A 253 7.69 3.43 -6.87
C GLU A 253 8.19 2.08 -7.38
N LYS A 254 8.08 1.04 -6.55
CA LYS A 254 8.45 -0.33 -6.93
C LYS A 254 7.55 -0.87 -8.04
N TYR A 255 6.27 -0.52 -8.00
CA TYR A 255 5.23 -1.00 -8.92
C TYR A 255 4.47 0.18 -9.54
N PRO A 256 5.08 0.93 -10.48
CA PRO A 256 4.54 2.19 -11.01
C PRO A 256 3.18 2.03 -11.72
N GLU A 257 2.88 0.86 -12.25
CA GLU A 257 1.61 0.50 -12.87
C GLU A 257 0.45 0.30 -11.88
N THR A 258 0.73 0.29 -10.58
CA THR A 258 -0.27 0.13 -9.53
C THR A 258 -1.14 1.38 -9.44
N ASP A 259 -2.46 1.20 -9.35
CA ASP A 259 -3.44 2.27 -9.19
C ASP A 259 -3.88 2.43 -7.71
N LEU A 260 -3.77 1.36 -6.91
CA LEU A 260 -4.15 1.32 -5.49
C LEU A 260 -3.22 0.40 -4.69
N VAL A 261 -2.69 0.87 -3.57
CA VAL A 261 -1.94 0.07 -2.59
C VAL A 261 -2.78 -0.09 -1.33
N TYR A 262 -2.96 -1.32 -0.87
CA TYR A 262 -3.67 -1.65 0.38
C TYR A 262 -2.75 -2.39 1.35
N CYS A 263 -3.03 -2.30 2.64
CA CYS A 263 -2.24 -2.94 3.68
C CYS A 263 -3.08 -3.87 4.56
N ASP A 264 -2.44 -4.48 5.57
CA ASP A 264 -3.12 -5.28 6.59
C ASP A 264 -3.78 -4.35 7.62
N ASP A 265 -4.79 -4.88 8.33
CA ASP A 265 -5.45 -4.14 9.41
C ASP A 265 -4.87 -4.52 10.76
N HIS A 266 -4.69 -3.53 11.63
CA HIS A 266 -4.45 -3.72 13.05
C HIS A 266 -5.74 -3.35 13.81
N LEU A 267 -6.45 -4.34 14.33
CA LEU A 267 -7.61 -4.06 15.18
C LEU A 267 -7.16 -3.59 16.56
N ILE A 268 -7.71 -2.47 17.01
CA ILE A 268 -7.55 -1.89 18.34
C ILE A 268 -8.92 -1.74 19.02
N ASP A 269 -8.96 -1.75 20.35
CA ASP A 269 -10.17 -1.48 21.13
C ASP A 269 -10.42 0.02 21.31
N GLU A 270 -11.49 0.36 22.03
CA GLU A 270 -11.91 1.75 22.30
C GLU A 270 -10.81 2.57 23.00
N ASP A 271 -9.93 1.93 23.78
CA ASP A 271 -8.78 2.55 24.48
C ASP A 271 -7.49 2.57 23.63
N GLY A 272 -7.56 2.13 22.37
CA GLY A 272 -6.42 2.06 21.46
C GLY A 272 -5.49 0.86 21.69
N LYS A 273 -5.88 -0.11 22.52
CA LYS A 273 -5.07 -1.29 22.79
C LYS A 273 -5.26 -2.34 21.70
N SER A 274 -4.16 -2.97 21.32
CA SER A 274 -4.12 -4.02 20.29
C SER A 274 -5.06 -5.20 20.62
N ILE A 275 -5.92 -5.54 19.68
CA ILE A 275 -6.76 -6.75 19.68
C ILE A 275 -6.09 -7.84 18.83
N ARG A 276 -5.90 -7.59 17.52
CA ARG A 276 -5.29 -8.55 16.57
C ARG A 276 -4.92 -7.90 15.24
N ILE A 277 -4.06 -8.56 14.48
CA ILE A 277 -3.77 -8.21 13.07
C ILE A 277 -4.64 -9.06 12.15
N ILE A 278 -5.17 -8.45 11.09
CA ILE A 278 -5.87 -9.13 10.00
C ILE A 278 -5.03 -8.97 8.74
N GLU A 279 -4.37 -10.05 8.35
CA GLU A 279 -3.65 -10.13 7.08
C GLU A 279 -4.65 -10.15 5.91
N ARG A 280 -4.39 -9.32 4.92
CA ARG A 280 -5.19 -9.24 3.70
C ARG A 280 -4.63 -10.19 2.64
N PRO A 281 -5.50 -10.80 1.81
CA PRO A 281 -5.03 -11.64 0.72
C PRO A 281 -4.32 -10.80 -0.35
N GLU A 282 -3.30 -11.35 -0.98
CA GLU A 282 -2.63 -10.76 -2.13
C GLU A 282 -3.35 -11.15 -3.44
N TYR A 283 -3.57 -10.18 -4.32
CA TYR A 283 -4.25 -10.38 -5.59
C TYR A 283 -3.36 -10.10 -6.80
N THR A 284 -2.69 -11.13 -7.31
CA THR A 284 -1.95 -11.07 -8.58
C THR A 284 -2.82 -11.41 -9.79
N ASN A 285 -4.00 -12.01 -9.56
CA ASN A 285 -4.95 -12.39 -10.61
C ASN A 285 -6.28 -11.64 -10.46
N ARG A 286 -6.61 -10.83 -11.47
CA ARG A 286 -7.84 -10.02 -11.53
C ARG A 286 -9.11 -10.86 -11.37
N LYS A 287 -9.18 -12.09 -11.91
CA LYS A 287 -10.38 -12.94 -11.76
C LYS A 287 -10.57 -13.41 -10.31
N LEU A 288 -9.48 -13.65 -9.57
CA LEU A 288 -9.57 -14.02 -8.15
C LEU A 288 -10.05 -12.83 -7.30
N LEU A 289 -9.60 -11.62 -7.63
CA LEU A 289 -10.11 -10.40 -7.00
C LEU A 289 -11.61 -10.20 -7.27
N ILE A 290 -12.06 -10.36 -8.52
CA ILE A 290 -13.49 -10.27 -8.88
C ILE A 290 -14.31 -11.31 -8.12
N ARG A 291 -13.85 -12.56 -8.11
CA ARG A 291 -14.49 -13.67 -7.37
C ARG A 291 -14.66 -13.31 -5.89
N ASP A 292 -13.60 -12.85 -5.24
CA ASP A 292 -13.63 -12.60 -3.79
C ASP A 292 -14.42 -11.35 -3.44
N LEU A 293 -14.34 -10.29 -4.26
CA LEU A 293 -15.22 -9.13 -4.12
C LEU A 293 -16.69 -9.59 -4.19
N PHE A 294 -17.06 -10.35 -5.22
CA PHE A 294 -18.43 -10.83 -5.40
C PHE A 294 -18.92 -11.77 -4.26
N ARG A 295 -18.07 -12.69 -3.79
CA ARG A 295 -18.48 -13.72 -2.81
C ARG A 295 -18.40 -13.26 -1.36
N CYS A 296 -17.43 -12.41 -1.03
CA CYS A 296 -17.12 -12.04 0.35
C CYS A 296 -17.41 -10.58 0.67
N GLY A 297 -17.71 -9.75 -0.33
CA GLY A 297 -18.03 -8.32 -0.20
C GLY A 297 -16.86 -7.43 0.23
N PHE A 298 -15.86 -7.95 0.96
CA PHE A 298 -14.88 -7.14 1.69
C PHE A 298 -13.42 -7.67 1.73
N PRO A 299 -12.87 -8.39 0.73
CA PRO A 299 -11.46 -8.79 0.79
C PRO A 299 -10.51 -7.58 0.79
N VAL A 300 -10.87 -6.53 0.04
CA VAL A 300 -10.17 -5.25 -0.07
C VAL A 300 -11.20 -4.17 0.23
N VAL A 301 -11.08 -3.52 1.38
CA VAL A 301 -11.91 -2.36 1.72
C VAL A 301 -11.20 -1.16 1.08
N PRO A 302 -11.69 -0.63 -0.06
CA PRO A 302 -11.08 0.58 -0.59
C PRO A 302 -11.22 1.64 0.49
N PHE A 303 -10.27 2.56 0.57
CA PHE A 303 -10.21 3.58 1.62
C PHE A 303 -9.58 3.15 2.96
N ARG A 304 -9.07 1.92 3.06
CA ARG A 304 -7.97 1.56 3.98
C ARG A 304 -6.65 1.44 3.21
N THR A 305 -6.48 2.35 2.27
CA THR A 305 -5.60 2.19 1.11
C THR A 305 -5.09 3.56 0.68
N CYS A 306 -3.96 3.58 -0.02
CA CYS A 306 -3.53 4.74 -0.79
C CYS A 306 -3.89 4.53 -2.25
N ILE A 307 -4.63 5.44 -2.87
CA ILE A 307 -5.14 5.34 -4.25
C ILE A 307 -4.66 6.52 -5.09
N ARG A 308 -4.30 6.29 -6.36
CA ARG A 308 -4.01 7.39 -7.28
C ARG A 308 -5.26 8.22 -7.52
N ARG A 309 -5.15 9.55 -7.43
CA ARG A 309 -6.25 10.47 -7.74
C ARG A 309 -6.83 10.23 -9.14
N SER A 310 -5.97 9.92 -10.11
CA SER A 310 -6.36 9.64 -11.50
C SER A 310 -7.26 8.42 -11.67
N VAL A 311 -7.44 7.58 -10.65
CA VAL A 311 -8.46 6.52 -10.67
C VAL A 311 -9.85 7.10 -10.81
N PHE A 312 -10.16 8.19 -10.08
CA PHE A 312 -11.48 8.80 -10.10
C PHE A 312 -11.84 9.43 -11.45
N ASP A 313 -10.84 9.84 -12.25
CA ASP A 313 -11.04 10.26 -13.65
C ASP A 313 -11.48 9.09 -14.55
N LYS A 314 -11.07 7.86 -14.21
CA LYS A 314 -11.34 6.65 -15.02
C LYS A 314 -12.65 5.97 -14.66
N ILE A 315 -13.05 6.02 -13.38
CA ILE A 315 -14.22 5.28 -12.88
C ILE A 315 -15.33 6.17 -12.33
N GLY A 316 -15.09 7.47 -12.16
CA GLY A 316 -16.02 8.41 -11.51
C GLY A 316 -15.96 8.34 -9.98
N PHE A 317 -16.76 9.20 -9.34
CA PHE A 317 -16.87 9.30 -7.89
C PHE A 317 -17.78 8.22 -7.28
N PHE A 318 -18.05 8.28 -5.97
CA PHE A 318 -18.99 7.38 -5.32
C PHE A 318 -20.44 7.64 -5.75
N ASP A 319 -21.25 6.58 -5.75
CA ASP A 319 -22.69 6.66 -6.01
C ASP A 319 -23.40 7.19 -4.75
N GLU A 320 -23.80 8.46 -4.78
CA GLU A 320 -24.45 9.16 -3.66
C GLU A 320 -25.88 8.63 -3.37
N GLN A 321 -26.42 7.74 -4.21
CA GLN A 321 -27.70 7.07 -3.97
C GLN A 321 -27.57 5.83 -3.08
N LEU A 322 -26.34 5.36 -2.80
CA LEU A 322 -26.09 4.22 -1.93
C LEU A 322 -25.92 4.69 -0.48
N ASP A 323 -26.74 4.16 0.43
CA ASP A 323 -26.62 4.42 1.87
C ASP A 323 -25.52 3.60 2.56
N MET A 324 -24.99 2.60 1.85
CA MET A 324 -23.96 1.67 2.27
C MET A 324 -23.38 1.00 1.02
N ALA A 325 -22.15 0.52 1.13
CA ALA A 325 -21.46 -0.25 0.08
C ALA A 325 -21.09 0.59 -1.15
N GLU A 326 -20.99 1.90 -0.98
CA GLU A 326 -20.46 2.84 -1.96
C GLU A 326 -19.01 2.49 -2.34
N ASP A 327 -18.26 2.04 -1.33
CA ASP A 327 -16.89 1.56 -1.41
C ASP A 327 -16.83 0.25 -2.25
N TYR A 328 -17.74 -0.67 -1.99
CA TYR A 328 -17.90 -1.93 -2.71
C TYR A 328 -18.28 -1.70 -4.18
N ASP A 329 -19.19 -0.77 -4.49
CA ASP A 329 -19.51 -0.39 -5.87
C ASP A 329 -18.33 0.28 -6.58
N MET A 330 -17.57 1.13 -5.87
CA MET A 330 -16.35 1.71 -6.43
C MET A 330 -15.35 0.61 -6.82
N MET A 331 -15.15 -0.41 -5.99
CA MET A 331 -14.28 -1.54 -6.35
C MET A 331 -14.79 -2.35 -7.54
N ARG A 332 -16.11 -2.53 -7.67
CA ARG A 332 -16.72 -3.12 -8.87
C ARG A 332 -16.27 -2.39 -10.13
N ARG A 333 -16.38 -1.05 -10.14
CA ARG A 333 -15.97 -0.21 -11.27
C ARG A 333 -14.46 -0.23 -11.48
N PHE A 334 -13.68 -0.19 -10.40
CA PHE A 334 -12.22 -0.29 -10.41
C PHE A 334 -11.74 -1.55 -11.13
N VAL A 335 -12.21 -2.72 -10.70
CA VAL A 335 -11.77 -4.00 -11.28
C VAL A 335 -12.36 -4.20 -12.68
N LYS A 336 -13.57 -3.69 -12.97
CA LYS A 336 -14.13 -3.68 -14.33
C LYS A 336 -13.24 -2.90 -15.31
N LYS A 337 -12.66 -1.78 -14.87
CA LYS A 337 -11.75 -0.95 -15.68
C LYS A 337 -10.36 -1.57 -15.86
N GLY A 338 -10.06 -2.67 -15.16
CA GLY A 338 -8.77 -3.36 -15.26
C GLY A 338 -7.63 -2.65 -14.52
N LEU A 339 -7.98 -1.82 -13.54
CA LEU A 339 -7.01 -1.12 -12.69
C LEU A 339 -6.31 -2.10 -11.74
N LYS A 340 -5.07 -1.77 -11.37
CA LYS A 340 -4.17 -2.69 -10.67
C LYS A 340 -4.07 -2.35 -9.19
N ILE A 341 -4.10 -3.39 -8.35
CA ILE A 341 -3.89 -3.27 -6.91
C ILE A 341 -2.58 -3.96 -6.50
N HIS A 342 -1.96 -3.45 -5.43
CA HIS A 342 -0.79 -4.07 -4.82
C HIS A 342 -0.95 -4.17 -3.30
N HIS A 343 -0.50 -5.28 -2.72
CA HIS A 343 -0.59 -5.55 -1.29
C HIS A 343 0.71 -5.21 -0.58
N LEU A 344 0.66 -4.19 0.27
CA LEU A 344 1.70 -3.88 1.24
C LEU A 344 1.50 -4.74 2.49
N ARG A 345 2.29 -5.81 2.63
CA ARG A 345 2.24 -6.74 3.78
C ARG A 345 2.75 -6.10 5.08
N ALA A 346 1.90 -5.27 5.70
CA ALA A 346 2.09 -4.72 7.03
C ALA A 346 0.78 -4.16 7.58
N ALA A 347 0.61 -4.26 8.89
CA ALA A 347 -0.56 -3.76 9.61
C ALA A 347 -0.39 -2.26 9.93
N LEU A 348 -0.67 -1.40 8.95
CA LEU A 348 -0.43 0.05 9.05
C LEU A 348 -1.70 0.85 9.36
N TYR A 349 -2.87 0.27 9.11
CA TYR A 349 -4.16 0.89 9.39
C TYR A 349 -4.70 0.35 10.72
N LEU A 350 -4.75 1.20 11.75
CA LEU A 350 -5.23 0.83 13.07
C LEU A 350 -6.72 1.11 13.17
N ARG A 351 -7.52 0.06 13.07
CA ARG A 351 -8.98 0.12 13.09
C ARG A 351 -9.52 0.00 14.51
N ARG A 352 -10.25 1.00 14.97
CA ARG A 352 -10.95 0.97 16.24
C ARG A 352 -12.22 0.13 16.17
N MET A 353 -12.40 -0.71 17.16
CA MET A 353 -13.56 -1.57 17.30
C MET A 353 -14.50 -1.00 18.35
N THR A 354 -15.40 -0.12 17.92
CA THR A 354 -16.44 0.45 18.80
C THR A 354 -17.71 -0.37 18.79
N THR A 355 -18.46 -0.31 19.89
CA THR A 355 -19.78 -0.96 19.99
C THR A 355 -20.82 -0.33 19.05
N ASP A 356 -20.75 0.98 18.84
CA ASP A 356 -21.69 1.77 18.04
C ASP A 356 -21.25 2.02 16.58
N SER A 357 -20.20 1.34 16.11
CA SER A 357 -19.69 1.56 14.74
C SER A 357 -20.76 1.42 13.66
N LEU A 358 -20.68 2.26 12.62
CA LEU A 358 -21.58 2.24 11.46
C LEU A 358 -21.70 0.85 10.82
N SER A 359 -20.61 0.08 10.86
CA SER A 359 -20.51 -1.29 10.34
C SER A 359 -21.29 -2.35 11.15
N ARG A 360 -21.71 -2.03 12.38
CA ARG A 360 -22.53 -2.88 13.25
C ARG A 360 -23.99 -2.47 13.30
N ASN A 361 -24.34 -1.31 12.70
CA ASN A 361 -25.71 -0.85 12.59
C ASN A 361 -26.37 -1.42 11.33
N PHE A 362 -27.02 -2.58 11.49
CA PHE A 362 -27.63 -3.37 10.42
C PHE A 362 -29.09 -2.98 10.14
N THR A 363 -29.31 -1.95 9.32
CA THR A 363 -30.67 -1.55 8.90
C THR A 363 -31.10 -2.22 7.60
N ALA A 364 -32.41 -2.31 7.36
CA ALA A 364 -32.97 -2.86 6.12
C ALA A 364 -32.56 -2.06 4.88
N ARG A 365 -32.47 -0.73 5.03
CA ARG A 365 -32.02 0.17 3.98
C ARG A 365 -30.57 -0.11 3.57
N LYS A 366 -29.67 -0.27 4.54
CA LYS A 366 -28.25 -0.59 4.29
C LYS A 366 -28.07 -2.00 3.71
N ALA A 367 -28.85 -2.98 4.19
CA ALA A 367 -28.87 -4.32 3.61
C ALA A 367 -29.28 -4.27 2.13
N LYS A 368 -30.33 -3.52 1.80
CA LYS A 368 -30.79 -3.33 0.42
C LYS A 368 -29.68 -2.77 -0.47
N SER A 369 -29.00 -1.68 -0.06
CA SER A 369 -27.89 -1.11 -0.85
C SER A 369 -26.74 -2.10 -1.04
N HIS A 370 -26.34 -2.84 0.00
CA HIS A 370 -25.29 -3.86 -0.12
C HIS A 370 -25.65 -4.92 -1.18
N PHE A 371 -26.87 -5.44 -1.12
CA PHE A 371 -27.35 -6.49 -2.00
C PHE A 371 -27.71 -5.98 -3.41
N GLU A 372 -28.03 -4.69 -3.57
CA GLU A 372 -28.07 -4.03 -4.87
C GLU A 372 -26.69 -4.05 -5.55
N VAL A 373 -25.62 -3.76 -4.80
CA VAL A 373 -24.26 -3.83 -5.35
C VAL A 373 -23.87 -5.26 -5.73
N VAL A 374 -24.27 -6.28 -4.95
CA VAL A 374 -24.09 -7.70 -5.32
C VAL A 374 -24.75 -8.01 -6.66
N GLU A 375 -25.96 -7.49 -6.91
CA GLU A 375 -26.63 -7.63 -8.21
C GLU A 375 -25.88 -6.91 -9.32
N ARG A 376 -25.45 -5.66 -9.08
CA ARG A 376 -24.61 -4.92 -10.03
C ARG A 376 -23.34 -5.71 -10.40
N PHE A 377 -22.72 -6.44 -9.47
CA PHE A 377 -21.58 -7.32 -9.79
C PHE A 377 -21.98 -8.45 -10.73
N ALA A 378 -23.07 -9.16 -10.42
CA ALA A 378 -23.60 -10.25 -11.25
C ALA A 378 -23.90 -9.78 -12.69
N ASP A 379 -24.39 -8.56 -12.85
CA ASP A 379 -24.69 -7.96 -14.16
C ASP A 379 -23.45 -7.44 -14.90
N THR A 380 -22.38 -7.09 -14.16
CA THR A 380 -21.18 -6.43 -14.72
C THR A 380 -20.18 -7.42 -15.31
N PHE A 381 -20.06 -8.61 -14.74
CA PHE A 381 -18.97 -9.56 -15.03
C PHE A 381 -19.45 -10.85 -15.68
N ALA A 382 -18.61 -11.44 -16.51
CA ALA A 382 -18.92 -12.72 -17.12
C ALA A 382 -18.91 -13.85 -16.06
N PRO A 383 -19.67 -14.95 -16.27
CA PRO A 383 -19.68 -16.07 -15.34
C PRO A 383 -18.31 -16.66 -15.02
N ASP A 384 -17.38 -16.69 -15.98
CA ASP A 384 -16.02 -17.18 -15.76
C ASP A 384 -15.10 -16.19 -15.01
N GLU A 385 -15.50 -14.93 -14.89
CA GLU A 385 -14.84 -13.94 -14.02
C GLU A 385 -15.36 -14.02 -12.59
N LEU A 386 -16.67 -14.22 -12.41
CA LEU A 386 -17.31 -14.38 -11.09
C LEU A 386 -17.01 -15.75 -10.44
N PHE A 387 -16.86 -16.78 -11.28
CA PHE A 387 -16.60 -18.16 -10.86
C PHE A 387 -15.44 -18.76 -11.66
N PRO A 388 -14.20 -18.26 -11.46
CA PRO A 388 -13.02 -18.73 -12.20
C PRO A 388 -12.56 -20.13 -11.80
N ASP A 389 -13.05 -20.64 -10.68
CA ASP A 389 -12.86 -21.99 -10.14
C ASP A 389 -13.76 -23.05 -10.81
N VAL A 390 -14.71 -22.64 -11.67
CA VAL A 390 -15.60 -23.55 -12.39
C VAL A 390 -15.00 -23.91 -13.75
N ALA A 391 -14.99 -25.21 -14.06
CA ALA A 391 -14.58 -25.74 -15.37
C ALA A 391 -15.68 -25.50 -16.43
N TRP A 392 -15.84 -24.25 -16.86
CA TRP A 392 -16.88 -23.82 -17.81
C TRP A 392 -16.80 -24.51 -19.18
N ASP A 393 -15.61 -24.96 -19.58
CA ASP A 393 -15.37 -25.78 -20.77
C ASP A 393 -16.09 -27.12 -20.74
N ARG A 394 -16.30 -27.69 -19.53
CA ARG A 394 -17.03 -28.94 -19.32
C ARG A 394 -18.55 -28.77 -19.24
N ILE A 395 -19.03 -27.52 -19.25
CA ILE A 395 -20.46 -27.19 -19.21
C ILE A 395 -20.90 -26.82 -20.63
N ALA A 396 -21.90 -27.54 -21.13
CA ALA A 396 -22.49 -27.28 -22.44
C ALA A 396 -22.93 -25.80 -22.56
N PRO A 397 -22.59 -25.09 -23.66
CA PRO A 397 -22.81 -23.64 -23.78
C PRO A 397 -24.22 -23.18 -23.40
N GLU A 398 -25.24 -23.91 -23.82
CA GLU A 398 -26.65 -23.64 -23.56
C GLU A 398 -27.05 -23.75 -22.07
N ARG A 399 -26.23 -24.43 -21.25
CA ARG A 399 -26.47 -24.59 -19.80
C ARG A 399 -25.68 -23.61 -18.95
N ARG A 400 -24.70 -22.90 -19.52
CA ARG A 400 -23.78 -22.04 -18.75
C ARG A 400 -24.52 -20.91 -18.03
N GLN A 401 -25.51 -20.30 -18.68
CA GLN A 401 -26.27 -19.21 -18.08
C GLN A 401 -27.10 -19.68 -16.87
N LEU A 402 -27.78 -20.83 -16.99
CA LEU A 402 -28.51 -21.43 -15.86
C LEU A 402 -27.56 -21.78 -14.72
N HIS A 403 -26.40 -22.36 -15.04
CA HIS A 403 -25.39 -22.71 -14.03
C HIS A 403 -24.86 -21.47 -13.30
N ALA A 404 -24.59 -20.38 -14.02
CA ALA A 404 -24.15 -19.11 -13.46
C ALA A 404 -25.18 -18.51 -12.49
N LYS A 405 -26.46 -18.49 -12.89
CA LYS A 405 -27.55 -18.00 -12.01
C LYS A 405 -27.70 -18.86 -10.75
N CYS A 406 -27.59 -20.19 -10.86
CA CYS A 406 -27.59 -21.07 -9.69
C CYS A 406 -26.41 -20.75 -8.74
N LEU A 407 -25.20 -20.55 -9.27
CA LEU A 407 -24.03 -20.20 -8.46
C LEU A 407 -24.17 -18.82 -7.81
N ALA A 408 -24.75 -17.84 -8.49
CA ALA A 408 -25.07 -16.53 -7.90
C ALA A 408 -26.09 -16.66 -6.76
N ALA A 409 -27.11 -17.50 -6.90
CA ALA A 409 -28.06 -17.79 -5.82
C ALA A 409 -27.37 -18.46 -4.62
N VAL A 410 -26.50 -19.45 -4.86
CA VAL A 410 -25.69 -20.09 -3.81
C VAL A 410 -24.79 -19.08 -3.11
N THR A 411 -24.20 -18.14 -3.84
CA THR A 411 -23.37 -17.07 -3.27
C THR A 411 -24.19 -16.21 -2.29
N CYS A 412 -25.42 -15.82 -2.67
CA CYS A 412 -26.32 -15.09 -1.77
C CYS A 412 -26.68 -15.90 -0.52
N LEU A 413 -26.90 -17.22 -0.64
CA LEU A 413 -27.13 -18.11 0.51
C LEU A 413 -25.92 -18.14 1.45
N THR A 414 -24.71 -18.27 0.91
CA THR A 414 -23.47 -18.28 1.71
C THR A 414 -23.25 -16.96 2.43
N ILE A 415 -23.49 -15.83 1.74
CA ILE A 415 -23.45 -14.50 2.36
C ILE A 415 -24.47 -14.40 3.51
N GLY A 416 -25.70 -14.85 3.29
CA GLY A 416 -26.75 -14.86 4.31
C GLY A 416 -26.35 -15.67 5.55
N GLN A 417 -25.77 -16.86 5.36
CA GLN A 417 -25.24 -17.69 6.45
C GLN A 417 -24.11 -17.01 7.23
N ALA A 418 -23.23 -16.26 6.56
CA ALA A 418 -22.17 -15.50 7.22
C ALA A 418 -22.75 -14.37 8.10
N TYR A 419 -23.80 -13.70 7.63
CA TYR A 419 -24.49 -12.67 8.41
C TYR A 419 -25.28 -13.24 9.60
N ILE A 420 -25.81 -14.47 9.51
CA ILE A 420 -26.35 -15.18 10.70
C ILE A 420 -25.27 -15.32 11.78
N LYS A 421 -24.09 -15.81 11.41
CA LYS A 421 -22.97 -16.01 12.36
C LYS A 421 -22.50 -14.70 12.99
N SER A 422 -22.68 -13.59 12.27
CA SER A 422 -22.28 -12.25 12.71
C SER A 422 -23.40 -11.48 13.41
N ASN A 423 -24.53 -12.15 13.72
CA ASN A 423 -25.71 -11.57 14.35
C ASN A 423 -26.31 -10.36 13.59
N ALA A 424 -26.38 -10.46 12.26
CA ALA A 424 -26.92 -9.44 11.35
C ALA A 424 -28.20 -9.95 10.66
N PRO A 425 -29.33 -10.08 11.40
CA PRO A 425 -30.55 -10.74 10.94
C PRO A 425 -31.13 -10.16 9.65
N VAL A 426 -31.16 -8.84 9.56
CA VAL A 426 -31.77 -8.13 8.43
C VAL A 426 -30.98 -8.35 7.13
N TYR A 427 -29.65 -8.42 7.22
CA TYR A 427 -28.78 -8.74 6.09
C TYR A 427 -28.95 -10.19 5.67
N ALA A 428 -29.01 -11.11 6.63
CA ALA A 428 -29.25 -12.52 6.34
C ALA A 428 -30.58 -12.73 5.60
N GLN A 429 -31.65 -12.11 6.08
CA GLN A 429 -32.96 -12.17 5.44
C GLN A 429 -32.93 -11.64 4.00
N THR A 430 -32.34 -10.45 3.79
CA THR A 430 -32.23 -9.85 2.45
C THR A 430 -31.44 -10.75 1.49
N ALA A 431 -30.36 -11.37 1.98
CA ALA A 431 -29.57 -12.34 1.21
C ALA A 431 -30.41 -13.55 0.76
N PHE A 432 -31.21 -14.10 1.66
CA PHE A 432 -32.06 -15.25 1.38
C PHE A 432 -33.21 -14.91 0.44
N GLU A 433 -33.77 -13.70 0.54
CA GLU A 433 -34.77 -13.20 -0.41
C GLU A 433 -34.20 -13.11 -1.83
N GLN A 434 -32.99 -12.54 -1.97
CA GLN A 434 -32.30 -12.51 -3.26
C GLN A 434 -31.97 -13.91 -3.79
N ALA A 435 -31.50 -14.81 -2.93
CA ALA A 435 -31.25 -16.19 -3.33
C ALA A 435 -32.51 -16.87 -3.85
N CYS A 436 -33.64 -16.73 -3.14
CA CYS A 436 -34.92 -17.30 -3.56
C CYS A 436 -35.40 -16.70 -4.90
N SER A 437 -35.24 -15.38 -5.09
CA SER A 437 -35.59 -14.73 -6.35
C SER A 437 -34.77 -15.31 -7.51
N LYS A 438 -33.45 -15.41 -7.37
CA LYS A 438 -32.56 -15.98 -8.40
C LYS A 438 -32.88 -17.45 -8.70
N LEU A 439 -33.26 -18.24 -7.68
CA LEU A 439 -33.66 -19.64 -7.89
C LEU A 439 -35.00 -19.77 -8.62
N ARG A 440 -35.93 -18.84 -8.42
CA ARG A 440 -37.18 -18.78 -9.20
C ARG A 440 -36.88 -18.49 -10.67
N ASP A 441 -36.01 -17.53 -10.98
CA ASP A 441 -35.56 -17.28 -12.36
C ASP A 441 -34.92 -18.52 -12.99
N CYS A 442 -34.16 -19.30 -12.21
CA CYS A 442 -33.60 -20.57 -12.69
C CYS A 442 -34.68 -21.61 -13.03
N LEU A 443 -35.79 -21.64 -12.29
CA LEU A 443 -36.92 -22.53 -12.57
C LEU A 443 -37.74 -22.07 -13.79
N GLU A 444 -37.81 -20.78 -14.07
CA GLU A 444 -38.40 -20.30 -15.33
C GLU A 444 -37.58 -20.79 -16.54
N MET A 445 -36.24 -20.79 -16.43
CA MET A 445 -35.35 -21.31 -17.46
C MET A 445 -35.35 -22.84 -17.56
N ALA A 446 -35.56 -23.55 -16.45
CA ALA A 446 -35.56 -25.01 -16.39
C ALA A 446 -36.59 -25.56 -15.38
N PRO A 447 -37.89 -25.59 -15.73
CA PRO A 447 -38.97 -25.89 -14.78
C PRO A 447 -38.87 -27.28 -14.12
N GLY A 448 -38.32 -28.26 -14.84
CA GLY A 448 -38.15 -29.64 -14.35
C GLY A 448 -36.89 -29.88 -13.51
N ASN A 449 -36.10 -28.85 -13.20
CA ASN A 449 -34.83 -29.03 -12.49
C ASN A 449 -35.04 -29.29 -10.99
N ARG A 450 -35.07 -30.58 -10.62
CA ARG A 450 -35.31 -31.03 -9.24
C ARG A 450 -34.31 -30.47 -8.23
N LEU A 451 -33.05 -30.25 -8.61
CA LEU A 451 -32.03 -29.69 -7.69
C LEU A 451 -32.31 -28.23 -7.36
N VAL A 452 -32.72 -27.43 -8.36
CA VAL A 452 -33.11 -26.03 -8.15
C VAL A 452 -34.38 -25.95 -7.29
N GLN A 453 -35.36 -26.83 -7.53
CA GLN A 453 -36.57 -26.92 -6.70
C GLN A 453 -36.25 -27.25 -5.24
N GLN A 454 -35.38 -28.24 -5.01
CA GLN A 454 -34.94 -28.61 -3.66
C GLN A 454 -34.19 -27.48 -2.97
N LEU A 455 -33.31 -26.77 -3.70
CA LEU A 455 -32.54 -25.66 -3.15
C LEU A 455 -33.46 -24.47 -2.82
N LEU A 456 -34.45 -24.18 -3.67
CA LEU A 456 -35.45 -23.14 -3.41
C LEU A 456 -36.26 -23.49 -2.16
N GLN A 457 -36.76 -24.72 -2.04
CA GLN A 457 -37.52 -25.16 -0.87
C GLN A 457 -36.72 -25.03 0.42
N LYS A 458 -35.44 -25.41 0.41
CA LYS A 458 -34.53 -25.22 1.57
C LYS A 458 -34.31 -23.75 1.90
N SER A 459 -34.10 -22.92 0.88
CA SER A 459 -33.86 -21.47 1.04
C SER A 459 -35.10 -20.78 1.61
N GLU A 460 -36.29 -21.14 1.14
CA GLU A 460 -37.56 -20.66 1.66
C GLU A 460 -37.79 -21.13 3.09
N PHE A 461 -37.46 -22.38 3.42
CA PHE A 461 -37.56 -22.87 4.80
C PHE A 461 -36.68 -22.05 5.76
N VAL A 462 -35.42 -21.79 5.40
CA VAL A 462 -34.53 -20.94 6.19
C VAL A 462 -35.07 -19.51 6.31
N ARG A 463 -35.66 -18.96 5.24
CA ARG A 463 -36.32 -17.64 5.26
C ARG A 463 -37.50 -17.58 6.24
N HIS A 464 -38.38 -18.59 6.23
CA HIS A 464 -39.59 -18.61 7.08
C HIS A 464 -39.26 -18.99 8.53
N GLY A 465 -38.33 -19.93 8.76
CA GLY A 465 -37.87 -20.28 10.11
C GLY A 465 -37.19 -19.12 10.83
N TYR A 466 -36.65 -18.14 10.10
CA TYR A 466 -36.11 -16.91 10.68
C TYR A 466 -37.17 -15.99 11.30
N ALA A 467 -38.43 -16.11 10.87
CA ALA A 467 -39.55 -15.38 11.46
C ALA A 467 -40.02 -16.01 12.79
N GLU A 468 -39.70 -17.28 13.07
CA GLU A 468 -40.27 -18.00 14.22
C GLU A 468 -39.28 -18.78 15.11
N THR A 469 -38.02 -19.00 14.76
CA THR A 469 -37.08 -19.66 15.70
C THR A 469 -35.62 -19.55 15.24
N VAL A 470 -34.82 -18.79 16.01
CA VAL A 470 -33.36 -18.85 15.94
C VAL A 470 -32.90 -20.25 16.40
N GLN A 471 -31.85 -20.78 15.73
CA GLN A 471 -30.88 -21.78 16.25
C GLN A 471 -30.90 -23.25 15.79
N GLN A 472 -31.53 -23.65 14.67
CA GLN A 472 -31.36 -25.03 14.15
C GLN A 472 -30.96 -25.21 12.68
N ALA A 473 -30.89 -24.16 11.86
CA ALA A 473 -30.67 -24.31 10.40
C ALA A 473 -29.23 -24.04 9.92
N ALA A 474 -28.21 -24.33 10.74
CA ALA A 474 -26.81 -24.20 10.38
C ALA A 474 -26.13 -25.58 10.22
N CYS A 475 -26.62 -26.40 9.29
CA CYS A 475 -25.97 -27.61 8.79
C CYS A 475 -26.27 -27.78 7.30
#